data_AF-A0A2A9NH85-F1
#
_entry.id   AF-A0A2A9NH85-F1
#
_cell.length_a   1.000
_cell.length_b   1.000
_cell.length_c   1.000
_cell.angle_alpha   90.00
_cell.angle_beta   90.00
_cell.angle_gamma   90.00
#
_symmetry.space_group_name_H-M   'P 1'
#
loop_
_entity.id
_entity.type
_entity.pdbx_description
1 polymer ?
#
loop_
_entity_poly.entity_id
_entity_poly.type
_entity_poly.pdbx_seq_one_letter_code
_entity_poly.pdbx_strand_id
1 'polypeptide(L)'
;MCSNSCVAYTGPFSECEVCPFCQAPRYHLRNSNKPQPVQRFYTIPLGPQLQALWHSPDGAKQMHYHNQHTAQILTELHKTNGVIKTYDDVFHGLEYLNAIRVGNIQEDDVLMMLSLDGAQLYHDKESDCWFFIWVILNQSPQLWCKKKKYYPWWVCSWA
;
A
#
# COMPACT_ATOMS: atom_id res chain seq x y z
N MET A 1 -0.05 16.82 9.25
CA MET A 1 -0.64 15.91 10.25
C MET A 1 -0.60 16.61 11.60
N CYS A 2 -1.46 16.24 12.53
CA CYS A 2 -1.30 16.62 13.93
C CYS A 2 0.05 16.08 14.46
N SER A 3 0.74 16.85 15.29
CA SER A 3 2.03 16.46 15.90
C SER A 3 1.93 15.20 16.75
N ASN A 4 0.76 14.92 17.32
CA ASN A 4 0.48 13.72 18.11
C ASN A 4 -0.14 12.60 17.25
N SER A 5 -0.03 12.70 15.92
CA SER A 5 -0.55 11.72 14.95
C SER A 5 -2.06 11.41 15.04
N CYS A 6 -2.86 12.25 15.71
CA CYS A 6 -4.29 12.00 15.88
C CYS A 6 -5.10 12.09 14.58
N VAL A 7 -4.69 12.98 13.66
CA VAL A 7 -5.43 13.24 12.43
C VAL A 7 -4.53 13.76 11.31
N ALA A 8 -4.84 13.35 10.07
CA ALA A 8 -4.35 14.00 8.86
C ALA A 8 -5.29 15.15 8.46
N TYR A 9 -4.73 16.34 8.24
CA TYR A 9 -5.49 17.52 7.81
C TYR A 9 -5.79 17.46 6.30
N THR A 10 -6.62 16.51 5.91
CA THR A 10 -7.08 16.26 4.54
C THR A 10 -8.59 16.03 4.54
N GLY A 11 -9.23 16.16 3.37
CA GLY A 11 -10.67 15.90 3.21
C GLY A 11 -11.51 16.70 4.23
N PRO A 12 -12.34 16.06 5.07
CA PRO A 12 -13.17 16.74 6.06
C PRO A 12 -12.41 17.63 7.06
N PHE A 13 -11.12 17.37 7.27
CA PHE A 13 -10.26 18.11 8.20
C PHE A 13 -9.34 19.11 7.49
N SER A 14 -9.57 19.40 6.20
CA SER A 14 -8.69 20.27 5.39
C SER A 14 -8.58 21.70 5.92
N GLU A 15 -9.68 22.22 6.48
CA GLU A 15 -9.77 23.59 7.00
C GLU A 15 -9.44 23.69 8.49
N CYS A 16 -9.18 22.57 9.16
CA CYS A 16 -8.83 22.60 10.58
C CYS A 16 -7.42 23.19 10.76
N GLU A 17 -7.32 24.23 11.58
CA GLU A 17 -6.04 24.79 12.04
C GLU A 17 -5.58 24.20 13.37
N VAL A 18 -6.47 23.51 14.07
CA VAL A 18 -6.24 22.87 15.37
C VAL A 18 -6.77 21.45 15.30
N CYS A 19 -6.08 20.52 15.98
CA CYS A 19 -6.53 19.13 16.03
C CYS A 19 -7.84 19.01 16.83
N PRO A 20 -8.91 18.41 16.27
CA PRO A 20 -10.18 18.26 16.98
C PRO A 20 -10.10 17.31 18.19
N PHE A 21 -9.04 16.49 18.28
CA PHE A 21 -8.88 15.49 19.34
C PHE A 21 -7.97 15.96 20.47
N CYS A 22 -6.77 16.45 20.15
CA CYS A 22 -5.78 16.83 21.17
C CYS A 22 -5.52 18.35 21.25
N GLN A 23 -6.22 19.15 20.44
CA GLN A 23 -6.10 20.61 20.42
C GLN A 23 -4.70 21.15 20.06
N ALA A 24 -3.79 20.29 19.58
CA ALA A 24 -2.49 20.73 19.10
C ALA A 24 -2.62 21.60 17.83
N PRO A 25 -1.85 22.69 17.71
CA PRO A 25 -1.90 23.57 16.54
C PRO A 25 -1.34 22.84 15.31
N ARG A 26 -1.96 23.07 14.14
CA ARG A 26 -1.48 22.57 12.85
C ARG A 26 -0.23 23.30 12.37
N TYR A 27 -0.08 24.57 12.71
CA TYR A 27 0.98 25.46 12.22
C TYR A 27 1.86 25.96 13.36
N HIS A 28 3.14 26.22 13.08
CA HIS A 28 4.02 26.89 14.04
C HIS A 28 3.58 28.34 14.26
N LEU A 29 3.60 28.80 15.52
CA LEU A 29 3.20 30.16 15.93
C LEU A 29 4.18 31.28 15.53
N ARG A 30 5.17 31.03 14.65
CA ARG A 30 6.18 32.04 14.30
C ARG A 30 5.61 33.11 13.37
N ASN A 31 6.08 34.35 13.53
CA ASN A 31 5.77 35.57 12.76
C ASN A 31 6.27 35.52 11.30
N SER A 32 6.09 34.42 10.58
CA SER A 32 6.30 34.37 9.14
C SER A 32 4.98 34.69 8.44
N ASN A 33 5.03 35.50 7.38
CA ASN A 33 3.85 35.83 6.54
C ASN A 33 3.19 34.60 5.87
N LYS A 34 3.74 33.40 6.05
CA LYS A 34 3.20 32.14 5.53
C LYS A 34 3.05 31.13 6.66
N PRO A 35 1.87 30.50 6.82
CA PRO A 35 1.65 29.47 7.83
C PRO A 35 2.47 28.22 7.49
N GLN A 36 3.36 27.80 8.39
CA GLN A 36 4.21 26.62 8.23
C GLN A 36 3.64 25.44 9.04
N PRO A 37 3.18 24.34 8.40
CA PRO A 37 2.65 23.19 9.12
C PRO A 37 3.71 22.57 10.03
N VAL A 38 3.31 22.17 11.24
CA VAL A 38 4.18 21.51 12.23
C VAL A 38 4.69 20.17 11.69
N GLN A 39 3.83 19.41 11.01
CA GLN A 39 4.21 18.12 10.45
C GLN A 39 3.55 17.88 9.08
N ARG A 40 4.33 17.34 8.14
CA ARG A 40 3.88 17.00 6.79
C ARG A 40 4.01 15.50 6.56
N PHE A 41 3.06 14.95 5.83
CA PHE A 41 3.08 13.57 5.35
C PHE A 41 2.97 13.61 3.83
N TYR A 42 3.87 12.92 3.14
CA TYR A 42 3.83 12.83 1.68
C TYR A 42 3.07 11.57 1.28
N THR A 43 2.19 11.71 0.30
CA THR A 43 1.30 10.65 -0.16
C THR A 43 1.45 10.47 -1.66
N ILE A 44 1.75 9.25 -2.13
CA ILE A 44 1.86 8.90 -3.56
C ILE A 44 0.61 8.15 -3.99
N PRO A 45 -0.51 8.82 -4.30
CA PRO A 45 -1.83 8.18 -4.40
C PRO A 45 -1.81 6.91 -5.25
N LEU A 46 -2.32 5.81 -4.67
CA LEU A 46 -2.30 4.48 -5.31
C LEU A 46 -3.14 4.44 -6.59
N GLY A 47 -4.32 5.05 -6.59
CA GLY A 47 -5.26 5.01 -7.71
C GLY A 47 -4.62 5.38 -9.05
N PRO A 48 -3.96 6.56 -9.18
CA PRO A 48 -3.23 6.92 -10.39
C PRO A 48 -2.12 5.94 -10.80
N GLN A 49 -1.42 5.32 -9.83
CA GLN A 49 -0.40 4.32 -10.13
C GLN A 49 -1.02 3.06 -10.73
N LEU A 50 -2.14 2.58 -10.16
CA LEU A 50 -2.88 1.44 -10.68
C LEU A 50 -3.46 1.72 -12.07
N GLN A 51 -4.04 2.91 -12.27
CA GLN A 51 -4.55 3.34 -13.58
C GLN A 51 -3.45 3.33 -14.63
N ALA A 52 -2.26 3.85 -14.31
CA ALA A 52 -1.12 3.85 -15.23
C ALA A 52 -0.66 2.44 -15.62
N LEU A 53 -0.70 1.48 -14.68
CA LEU A 53 -0.37 0.08 -14.96
C LEU A 53 -1.35 -0.55 -15.94
N TRP A 54 -2.64 -0.33 -15.76
CA TRP A 54 -3.68 -0.82 -16.66
C TRP A 54 -3.74 -0.09 -18.01
N HIS A 55 -3.24 1.16 -18.08
CA HIS A 55 -3.33 1.97 -19.29
C HIS A 55 -2.39 1.49 -20.41
N SER A 56 -1.22 0.96 -20.07
CA SER A 56 -0.28 0.44 -21.07
C SER A 56 -0.61 -1.01 -21.45
N PRO A 57 -0.51 -1.42 -22.73
CA PRO A 57 -0.75 -2.81 -23.14
C PRO A 57 0.12 -3.82 -22.40
N ASP A 58 1.42 -3.51 -22.24
CA ASP A 58 2.35 -4.37 -21.50
C ASP A 58 2.01 -4.44 -20.01
N GLY A 59 1.62 -3.32 -19.39
CA GLY A 59 1.22 -3.27 -18.00
C GLY A 59 -0.08 -4.04 -17.75
N ALA A 60 -1.10 -3.84 -18.60
CA ALA A 60 -2.36 -4.59 -18.54
C ALA A 60 -2.11 -6.11 -18.67
N LYS A 61 -1.26 -6.53 -19.62
CA LYS A 61 -0.85 -7.93 -19.75
C LYS A 61 -0.19 -8.46 -18.47
N GLN A 62 0.65 -7.67 -17.82
CA GLN A 62 1.28 -8.05 -16.55
C GLN A 62 0.25 -8.14 -15.41
N MET A 63 -0.74 -7.24 -15.36
CA MET A 63 -1.77 -7.21 -14.32
C MET A 63 -2.76 -8.39 -14.42
N HIS A 64 -2.87 -9.03 -15.58
CA HIS A 64 -3.65 -10.26 -15.75
C HIS A 64 -2.96 -11.53 -15.20
N TYR A 65 -1.73 -11.43 -14.70
CA TYR A 65 -1.02 -12.59 -14.14
C TYR A 65 -1.82 -13.24 -13.01
N HIS A 66 -2.40 -12.44 -12.11
CA HIS A 66 -3.25 -12.94 -11.02
C HIS A 66 -4.38 -13.85 -11.52
N ASN A 67 -5.16 -13.40 -12.50
CA ASN A 67 -6.31 -14.16 -13.02
C ASN A 67 -5.84 -15.43 -13.73
N GLN A 68 -4.80 -15.30 -14.56
CA GLN A 68 -4.23 -16.42 -15.32
C GLN A 68 -3.69 -17.50 -14.39
N HIS A 69 -2.96 -17.11 -13.36
CA HIS A 69 -2.34 -18.04 -12.43
C HIS A 69 -3.39 -18.68 -11.51
N THR A 70 -4.37 -17.92 -11.02
CA THR A 70 -5.49 -18.48 -10.25
C THR A 70 -6.27 -19.51 -11.04
N ALA A 71 -6.57 -19.25 -12.31
CA ALA A 71 -7.24 -20.22 -13.18
C ALA A 71 -6.41 -21.50 -13.38
N GLN A 72 -5.09 -21.39 -13.48
CA GLN A 72 -4.18 -22.53 -13.53
C GLN A 72 -4.27 -23.37 -12.25
N ILE A 73 -4.17 -22.72 -11.08
CA ILE A 73 -4.25 -23.38 -9.77
C ILE A 73 -5.59 -24.13 -9.62
N LEU A 74 -6.71 -23.48 -9.93
CA LEU A 74 -8.03 -24.11 -9.84
C LEU A 74 -8.14 -25.30 -10.79
N THR A 75 -7.61 -25.18 -12.02
CA THR A 75 -7.57 -26.28 -12.99
C THR A 75 -6.75 -27.47 -12.47
N GLU A 76 -5.62 -27.21 -11.83
CA GLU A 76 -4.79 -28.24 -11.23
C GLU A 76 -5.47 -28.92 -10.05
N LEU A 77 -6.07 -28.14 -9.14
CA LEU A 77 -6.84 -28.65 -8.00
C LEU A 77 -7.98 -29.57 -8.46
N HIS A 78 -8.68 -29.21 -9.54
CA HIS A 78 -9.71 -30.06 -10.13
C HIS A 78 -9.15 -31.40 -10.63
N LYS A 79 -7.96 -31.40 -11.25
CA LYS A 79 -7.32 -32.62 -11.76
C LYS A 79 -6.74 -33.51 -10.68
N THR A 80 -6.25 -32.92 -9.59
CA THR A 80 -5.56 -33.63 -8.49
C THR A 80 -6.48 -33.94 -7.31
N ASN A 81 -7.79 -33.69 -7.46
CA ASN A 81 -8.80 -33.88 -6.41
C ASN A 81 -8.46 -33.10 -5.13
N GLY A 82 -8.05 -31.84 -5.29
CA GLY A 82 -7.76 -30.90 -4.21
C GLY A 82 -6.31 -30.91 -3.70
N VAL A 83 -5.41 -31.68 -4.33
CA VAL A 83 -4.01 -31.78 -3.89
C VAL A 83 -3.14 -30.76 -4.61
N ILE A 84 -2.61 -29.78 -3.88
CA ILE A 84 -1.58 -28.85 -4.35
C ILE A 84 -0.23 -29.55 -4.34
N LYS A 85 0.43 -29.65 -5.50
CA LYS A 85 1.74 -30.30 -5.63
C LYS A 85 2.91 -29.36 -5.33
N THR A 86 2.78 -28.10 -5.73
CA THR A 86 3.83 -27.09 -5.62
C THR A 86 3.20 -25.80 -5.13
N TYR A 87 3.91 -25.09 -4.25
CA TYR A 87 3.57 -23.75 -3.80
C TYR A 87 4.66 -22.81 -4.32
N ASP A 88 4.32 -21.92 -5.25
CA ASP A 88 5.27 -21.00 -5.89
C ASP A 88 4.92 -19.51 -5.68
N ASP A 89 3.64 -19.20 -5.45
CA ASP A 89 3.15 -17.85 -5.18
C ASP A 89 2.04 -17.82 -4.11
N VAL A 90 1.71 -16.62 -3.64
CA VAL A 90 0.71 -16.32 -2.60
C VAL A 90 -0.69 -16.87 -2.90
N PHE A 91 -0.99 -17.10 -4.18
CA PHE A 91 -2.28 -17.59 -4.67
C PHE A 91 -2.56 -19.06 -4.34
N HIS A 92 -1.58 -19.79 -3.81
CA HIS A 92 -1.78 -21.15 -3.30
C HIS A 92 -2.29 -21.18 -1.85
N GLY A 93 -2.36 -20.02 -1.19
CA GLY A 93 -2.84 -19.93 0.19
C GLY A 93 -4.30 -20.38 0.31
N LEU A 94 -4.59 -21.19 1.33
CA LEU A 94 -5.95 -21.67 1.61
C LEU A 94 -6.94 -20.51 1.74
N GLU A 95 -6.53 -19.43 2.40
CA GLU A 95 -7.39 -18.28 2.69
C GLU A 95 -7.72 -17.50 1.43
N TYR A 96 -6.74 -17.39 0.53
CA TYR A 96 -6.94 -16.81 -0.79
C TYR A 96 -7.90 -17.66 -1.63
N LEU A 97 -7.69 -18.98 -1.71
CA LEU A 97 -8.55 -19.89 -2.47
C LEU A 97 -9.98 -19.92 -1.92
N ASN A 98 -10.14 -19.88 -0.59
CA ASN A 98 -11.43 -19.74 0.06
C ASN A 98 -12.09 -18.41 -0.29
N ALA A 99 -11.35 -17.30 -0.29
CA ALA A 99 -11.86 -15.98 -0.66
C ALA A 99 -12.35 -15.92 -2.12
N ILE A 100 -11.64 -16.56 -3.06
CA ILE A 100 -12.10 -16.74 -4.44
C ILE A 100 -13.38 -17.58 -4.48
N ARG A 101 -13.40 -18.72 -3.76
CA ARG A 101 -14.56 -19.64 -3.76
C ARG A 101 -15.84 -18.99 -3.25
N VAL A 102 -15.75 -18.12 -2.24
CA VAL A 102 -16.92 -17.40 -1.69
C VAL A 102 -17.22 -16.10 -2.44
N GLY A 103 -16.42 -15.74 -3.44
CA GLY A 103 -16.62 -14.54 -4.26
C GLY A 103 -16.19 -13.22 -3.61
N ASN A 104 -15.38 -13.27 -2.54
CA ASN A 104 -14.81 -12.08 -1.90
C ASN A 104 -13.69 -11.44 -2.73
N ILE A 105 -13.05 -12.23 -3.58
CA ILE A 105 -12.08 -11.76 -4.57
C ILE A 105 -12.61 -12.15 -5.94
N GLN A 106 -12.66 -11.18 -6.85
CA GLN A 106 -13.12 -11.31 -8.22
C GLN A 106 -11.96 -11.12 -9.20
N GLU A 107 -12.20 -11.44 -10.47
CA GLU A 107 -11.18 -11.35 -11.53
C GLU A 107 -10.72 -9.91 -11.79
N ASP A 108 -11.60 -8.92 -11.60
CA ASP A 108 -11.27 -7.51 -11.84
C ASP A 108 -10.64 -6.82 -10.61
N ASP A 109 -10.49 -7.54 -9.49
CA ASP A 109 -9.90 -7.00 -8.28
C ASP A 109 -8.38 -6.87 -8.39
N VAL A 110 -7.86 -5.82 -7.75
CA VAL A 110 -6.42 -5.59 -7.61
C VAL A 110 -5.98 -6.01 -6.20
N LEU A 111 -5.14 -7.03 -6.16
CA LEU A 111 -4.53 -7.54 -4.95
C LEU A 111 -3.23 -6.80 -4.66
N MET A 112 -3.14 -6.31 -3.43
CA MET A 112 -1.98 -5.58 -2.93
C MET A 112 -1.58 -6.12 -1.56
N MET A 113 -0.28 -6.24 -1.36
CA MET A 113 0.31 -6.48 -0.05
C MET A 113 0.89 -5.16 0.49
N LEU A 114 0.52 -4.84 1.72
CA LEU A 114 1.08 -3.74 2.48
C LEU A 114 2.14 -4.29 3.44
N SER A 115 3.39 -3.91 3.23
CA SER A 115 4.46 -4.16 4.18
C SER A 115 4.76 -2.88 4.95
N LEU A 116 4.79 -2.96 6.28
CA LEU A 116 5.09 -1.85 7.16
C LEU A 116 6.34 -2.20 7.96
N ASP A 117 7.35 -1.31 7.94
CA ASP A 117 8.54 -1.43 8.78
C ASP A 117 8.79 -0.10 9.52
N GLY A 118 9.04 -0.21 10.81
CA GLY A 118 9.40 0.92 11.67
C GLY A 118 10.91 0.92 11.84
N ALA A 119 11.58 1.99 11.43
CA ALA A 119 13.02 2.11 11.57
C ALA A 119 13.42 3.41 12.25
N GLN A 120 14.15 3.29 13.37
CA GLN A 120 14.85 4.40 13.98
C GLN A 120 16.15 4.67 13.18
N LEU A 121 16.16 5.75 12.38
CA LEU A 121 17.27 6.05 11.47
C LEU A 121 18.55 6.56 12.16
N TYR A 122 18.42 7.06 13.38
CA TYR A 122 19.54 7.59 14.16
C TYR A 122 19.44 7.15 15.62
N HIS A 123 20.54 6.64 16.17
CA HIS A 123 20.61 6.24 17.58
C HIS A 123 20.34 7.42 18.53
N ASP A 124 20.83 8.62 18.18
CA ASP A 124 20.80 9.80 19.07
C ASP A 124 19.82 10.90 18.60
N LYS A 125 18.86 10.55 17.72
CA LYS A 125 17.80 11.46 17.27
C LYS A 125 16.46 10.74 17.34
N GLU A 126 15.48 11.36 18.00
CA GLU A 126 14.07 10.96 17.92
C GLU A 126 13.55 11.26 16.50
N SER A 127 13.86 10.37 15.56
CA SER A 127 13.21 10.36 14.25
C SER A 127 12.55 9.00 14.04
N ASP A 128 11.24 8.96 14.29
CA ASP A 128 10.41 7.81 13.96
C ASP A 128 10.07 7.88 12.47
N CYS A 129 10.81 7.11 11.67
CA CYS A 129 10.50 6.95 10.26
C CYS A 129 9.73 5.64 10.06
N TRP A 130 8.55 5.74 9.47
CA TRP A 130 7.77 4.58 9.07
C TRP A 130 7.88 4.42 7.57
N PHE A 131 8.40 3.27 7.14
CA PHE A 131 8.47 2.91 5.74
C PHE A 131 7.35 1.93 5.43
N PHE A 132 6.56 2.28 4.44
CA PHE A 132 5.48 1.43 3.96
C PHE A 132 5.72 1.13 2.49
N ILE A 133 5.54 -0.13 2.12
CA ILE A 133 5.74 -0.58 0.74
C ILE A 133 4.47 -1.28 0.30
N TRP A 134 3.91 -0.79 -0.82
CA TRP A 134 2.86 -1.51 -1.53
C TRP A 134 3.49 -2.41 -2.58
N VAL A 135 3.11 -3.67 -2.55
CA VAL A 135 3.46 -4.68 -3.54
C VAL A 135 2.20 -5.07 -4.28
N ILE A 136 2.20 -4.91 -5.61
CA ILE A 136 1.05 -5.24 -6.46
C ILE A 136 1.18 -6.70 -6.87
N LEU A 137 0.32 -7.55 -6.28
CA LEU A 137 0.36 -9.00 -6.47
C LEU A 137 -0.26 -9.42 -7.81
N ASN A 138 -0.97 -8.53 -8.50
CA ASN A 138 -1.48 -8.79 -9.85
C ASN A 138 -0.39 -9.10 -10.89
N GLN A 139 0.88 -8.78 -10.60
CA GLN A 139 2.02 -9.06 -11.45
C GLN A 139 2.80 -10.27 -10.91
N SER A 140 3.62 -10.89 -11.76
CA SER A 140 4.39 -12.06 -11.35
C SER A 140 5.51 -11.71 -10.34
N PRO A 141 5.94 -12.66 -9.49
CA PRO A 141 7.06 -12.48 -8.55
C PRO A 141 8.33 -11.94 -9.18
N GLN A 142 8.62 -12.33 -10.41
CA GLN A 142 9.81 -11.87 -11.15
C GLN A 142 9.73 -10.38 -11.51
N LEU A 143 8.53 -9.79 -11.51
CA LEU A 143 8.30 -8.38 -11.77
C LEU A 143 8.27 -7.58 -10.46
N TRP A 144 7.44 -7.97 -9.48
CA TRP A 144 7.31 -7.18 -8.25
C TRP A 144 8.52 -7.28 -7.33
N CYS A 145 9.33 -8.35 -7.40
CA CYS A 145 10.60 -8.41 -6.67
C CYS A 145 11.66 -7.43 -7.20
N LYS A 146 11.46 -6.80 -8.36
CA LYS A 146 12.42 -5.83 -8.93
C LYS A 146 12.26 -4.46 -8.26
N LYS A 147 13.38 -3.84 -7.89
CA LYS A 147 13.43 -2.51 -7.25
C LYS A 147 12.52 -1.44 -7.89
N LYS A 148 12.36 -1.45 -9.21
CA LYS A 148 11.54 -0.48 -9.97
C LYS A 148 10.02 -0.66 -9.82
N LYS A 149 9.56 -1.74 -9.17
CA LYS A 149 8.15 -2.11 -9.06
C LYS A 149 7.61 -2.03 -7.63
N TYR A 150 8.46 -1.62 -6.67
CA TYR A 150 8.00 -1.21 -5.36
C TYR A 150 7.48 0.23 -5.43
N TYR A 151 6.33 0.47 -4.80
CA TYR A 151 5.79 1.81 -4.62
C TYR A 151 6.08 2.20 -3.16
N PRO A 152 7.23 2.86 -2.89
CA PRO A 152 7.61 3.24 -1.53
C PRO A 152 6.80 4.42 -1.04
N TRP A 153 6.49 4.40 0.25
CA TRP A 153 5.86 5.49 0.98
C TRP A 153 6.58 5.67 2.31
N TRP A 154 6.64 6.90 2.80
CA TRP A 154 7.28 7.17 4.09
C TRP A 154 6.63 8.33 4.84
N VAL A 155 6.56 8.17 6.16
CA VAL A 155 6.33 9.26 7.11
C VAL A 155 7.69 9.64 7.69
N CYS A 156 8.14 10.87 7.47
CA CYS A 156 9.20 11.45 8.30
C CYS A 156 8.57 12.45 9.26
N SER A 157 8.50 12.11 10.56
CA SER A 157 8.31 13.13 11.59
C SER A 157 9.67 13.74 11.92
N TRP A 158 9.83 15.02 11.65
CA TRP A 158 10.92 15.80 12.20
C TRP A 158 10.36 16.49 13.44
N ALA A 159 10.77 16.03 14.62
CA ALA A 159 10.57 16.76 15.87
C ALA A 159 11.54 17.94 15.94
#